data_AF-A0A2G4GG02-F1
#
_entry.id   AF-A0A2G4GG02-F1
#
_cell.length_a   1.000
_cell.length_b   1.000
_cell.length_c   1.000
_cell.angle_alpha   90.00
_cell.angle_beta   90.00
_cell.angle_gamma   90.00
#
_symmetry.space_group_name_H-M   'P 1'
#
loop_
_entity.id
_entity.type
_entity.pdbx_description
1 polymer ?
#
loop_
_entity_poly.entity_id
_entity_poly.type
_entity_poly.pdbx_seq_one_letter_code
_entity_poly.pdbx_strand_id
1 'polypeptide(L)'
;MAAPINSVVKWHLHGWLIYADPRQLPLPTSRGLHSAASAFPFPPLPSPTMNVENPPAAPAAKPKKVVSANPADRYSNAGNTLDPWDQCARLEYGADRSFAWSVREQVIATPPDGRGRIEEKLLSALAASGRTDAGLAFVCQMLAMVASSKSVPALAPLLRDAKTADSARYALERIAGPEADAAFRDALPALTGNLKAGLIGSIGVRGDAAAKSALTVVKDDAKEPAVVREAAAHALDRLATAKA
;
A
#
# COMPACT_ATOMS: atom_id res chain seq x y z
N MET A 1 14.82 -5.23 52.17
CA MET A 1 13.39 -5.04 51.84
C MET A 1 13.28 -3.66 51.20
N ALA A 2 12.78 -3.60 49.96
CA ALA A 2 12.53 -2.43 49.08
C ALA A 2 13.31 -2.50 47.76
N ALA A 3 12.58 -2.77 46.68
CA ALA A 3 12.97 -2.61 45.29
C ALA A 3 12.58 -1.21 44.79
N PRO A 4 13.13 -0.74 43.65
CA PRO A 4 12.34 0.12 42.79
C PRO A 4 12.35 -0.28 41.29
N ILE A 5 11.11 -0.49 40.81
CA ILE A 5 10.47 0.13 39.63
C ILE A 5 11.17 -0.03 38.27
N ASN A 6 10.62 -0.99 37.53
CA ASN A 6 10.85 -1.34 36.14
C ASN A 6 10.24 -0.27 35.20
N SER A 7 11.03 0.41 34.38
CA SER A 7 10.52 1.29 33.31
C SER A 7 10.49 0.52 31.99
N VAL A 8 9.31 0.01 31.64
CA VAL A 8 9.02 -0.62 30.35
C VAL A 8 8.82 0.49 29.32
N VAL A 9 9.79 0.65 28.41
CA VAL A 9 9.63 1.47 27.20
C VAL A 9 8.69 0.73 26.25
N LYS A 10 7.43 1.14 26.28
CA LYS A 10 6.34 0.61 25.45
C LYS A 10 6.42 1.31 24.09
N TRP A 11 6.88 0.60 23.05
CA TRP A 11 6.78 1.08 21.67
C TRP A 11 5.29 1.17 21.28
N HIS A 12 4.75 2.39 21.28
CA HIS A 12 3.40 2.68 20.80
C HIS A 12 3.41 2.94 19.30
N LEU A 13 3.20 1.89 18.50
CA LEU A 13 2.58 2.01 17.18
C LEU A 13 1.12 1.56 17.30
N HIS A 14 0.22 2.47 17.63
CA HIS A 14 -1.22 2.37 17.38
C HIS A 14 -1.79 3.79 17.42
N GLY A 15 -2.33 4.27 16.29
CA GLY A 15 -2.93 5.60 16.30
C GLY A 15 -3.34 6.18 14.95
N TRP A 16 -3.78 5.38 13.98
CA TRP A 16 -4.47 5.90 12.79
C TRP A 16 -5.71 5.05 12.51
N LEU A 17 -6.70 5.19 13.39
CA LEU A 17 -8.07 4.75 13.16
C LEU A 17 -9.00 5.85 13.70
N ILE A 18 -9.24 6.90 12.91
CA ILE A 18 -10.38 7.79 13.15
C ILE A 18 -11.49 7.31 12.23
N TYR A 19 -12.39 6.55 12.84
CA TYR A 19 -13.66 6.10 12.29
C TYR A 19 -14.62 7.29 12.30
N ALA A 20 -15.00 7.81 11.14
CA ALA A 20 -16.10 8.77 11.04
C ALA A 20 -17.43 8.00 10.93
N ASP A 21 -18.31 8.22 11.90
CA ASP A 21 -19.67 7.68 11.99
C ASP A 21 -20.56 8.23 10.84
N PRO A 22 -21.17 7.38 9.99
CA PRO A 22 -21.95 7.83 8.84
C PRO A 22 -23.41 8.22 9.16
N ARG A 23 -23.79 8.47 10.42
CA ARG A 23 -25.19 8.79 10.79
C ARG A 23 -25.54 10.27 11.01
N GLN A 24 -24.72 11.22 10.56
CA GLN A 24 -25.11 12.64 10.56
C GLN A 24 -24.88 13.32 9.22
N LEU A 25 -25.86 13.21 8.32
CA LEU A 25 -26.06 14.15 7.23
C LEU A 25 -27.51 14.61 7.24
N PRO A 26 -27.80 15.92 7.35
CA PRO A 26 -29.16 16.42 7.27
C PRO A 26 -29.69 16.35 5.83
N LEU A 27 -30.93 15.90 5.69
CA LEU A 27 -31.67 15.87 4.42
C LEU A 27 -32.00 17.30 3.95
N PRO A 28 -31.93 17.60 2.64
CA PRO A 28 -32.41 18.88 2.12
C PRO A 28 -33.94 18.87 2.02
N THR A 29 -34.57 19.84 2.69
CA THR A 29 -36.00 20.16 2.57
C THR A 29 -36.31 20.92 1.27
N SER A 30 -37.37 20.48 0.60
CA SER A 30 -38.00 21.13 -0.55
C SER A 30 -38.88 22.33 -0.15
N ARG A 31 -38.70 23.50 -0.79
CA ARG A 31 -39.69 24.59 -1.04
C ARG A 31 -38.91 25.85 -1.46
N GLY A 32 -39.32 26.68 -2.42
CA GLY A 32 -40.53 26.72 -3.24
C GLY A 32 -40.28 27.66 -4.43
N LEU A 33 -41.02 27.41 -5.51
CA LEU A 33 -41.09 28.25 -6.70
C LEU A 33 -41.81 29.56 -6.35
N HIS A 34 -41.17 30.69 -6.61
CA HIS A 34 -41.87 31.97 -6.80
C HIS A 34 -41.60 32.51 -8.20
N SER A 35 -42.71 32.53 -8.94
CA SER A 35 -43.03 33.28 -10.14
C SER A 35 -42.40 34.68 -10.20
N ALA A 36 -41.76 34.98 -11.33
CA ALA A 36 -41.69 36.34 -11.87
C ALA A 36 -41.72 36.28 -13.40
N ALA A 37 -42.85 36.69 -13.95
CA ALA A 37 -43.04 36.94 -15.36
C ALA A 37 -42.39 38.28 -15.73
N SER A 38 -41.64 38.30 -16.83
CA SER A 38 -41.33 39.53 -17.56
C SER A 38 -41.29 39.20 -19.04
N ALA A 39 -42.26 39.77 -19.74
CA ALA A 39 -42.45 39.68 -21.18
C ALA A 39 -41.32 40.41 -21.92
N PHE A 40 -40.74 39.74 -22.92
CA PHE A 40 -39.91 40.36 -23.95
C PHE A 40 -40.51 40.02 -25.33
N PRO A 41 -40.63 40.99 -26.25
CA PRO A 41 -41.22 40.76 -27.56
C PRO A 41 -40.18 40.13 -28.49
N PHE A 42 -40.49 38.95 -29.03
CA PHE A 42 -39.69 38.27 -30.06
C PHE A 42 -40.28 38.54 -31.46
N PRO A 43 -39.49 38.93 -32.46
CA PRO A 43 -39.92 39.09 -33.86
C PRO A 43 -40.11 37.72 -34.57
N PRO A 44 -40.85 37.67 -35.70
CA PRO A 44 -41.33 36.42 -36.28
C PRO A 44 -40.23 35.62 -37.03
N LEU A 45 -40.34 34.30 -36.94
CA LEU A 45 -39.49 33.31 -37.60
C LEU A 45 -39.72 33.23 -39.12
N PRO A 46 -38.69 32.97 -39.94
CA PRO A 46 -38.87 32.50 -41.31
C PRO A 46 -39.14 30.98 -41.39
N SER A 47 -39.94 30.60 -42.39
CA SER A 47 -40.39 29.24 -42.72
C SER A 47 -39.27 28.25 -43.10
N PRO A 48 -39.52 26.93 -43.04
CA PRO A 48 -38.48 25.91 -43.04
C PRO A 48 -38.00 25.53 -44.44
N THR A 49 -36.69 25.49 -44.65
CA THR A 49 -36.07 24.74 -45.75
C THR A 49 -36.01 23.26 -45.38
N MET A 50 -36.42 22.41 -46.34
CA MET A 50 -36.48 20.96 -46.20
C MET A 50 -35.11 20.37 -45.88
N ASN A 51 -35.00 19.65 -44.75
CA ASN A 51 -33.95 18.68 -44.53
C ASN A 51 -34.56 17.28 -44.64
N VAL A 52 -33.96 16.49 -45.53
CA VAL A 52 -34.24 15.06 -45.74
C VAL A 52 -34.10 14.33 -44.39
N GLU A 53 -35.20 13.78 -43.89
CA GLU A 53 -35.20 12.90 -42.72
C GLU A 53 -34.42 11.63 -43.04
N ASN A 54 -33.32 11.41 -42.32
CA ASN A 54 -32.69 10.10 -42.20
C ASN A 54 -33.57 9.26 -41.26
N PRO A 55 -33.96 8.02 -41.61
CA PRO A 55 -34.84 7.20 -40.76
C PRO A 55 -34.21 6.95 -39.37
N PRO A 56 -35.03 6.77 -38.32
CA PRO A 56 -34.54 6.58 -36.96
C PRO A 56 -33.73 5.28 -36.87
N ALA A 57 -32.47 5.41 -36.46
CA ALA A 57 -31.64 4.26 -36.13
C ALA A 57 -32.32 3.42 -35.05
N ALA A 58 -32.42 2.11 -35.30
CA ALA A 58 -32.93 1.13 -34.34
C ALA A 58 -32.19 1.24 -32.99
N PRO A 59 -32.87 1.03 -31.84
CA PRO A 59 -32.23 1.13 -30.54
C PRO A 59 -31.12 0.08 -30.44
N ALA A 60 -29.88 0.55 -30.27
CA ALA A 60 -28.72 -0.30 -30.05
C ALA A 60 -28.98 -1.26 -28.87
N ALA A 61 -28.86 -2.56 -29.14
CA ALA A 61 -28.98 -3.60 -28.12
C ALA A 61 -27.95 -3.36 -27.01
N LYS A 62 -28.42 -3.24 -25.77
CA LYS A 62 -27.56 -3.13 -24.59
C LYS A 62 -26.60 -4.34 -24.55
N PRO A 63 -25.28 -4.15 -24.39
CA PRO A 63 -24.36 -5.27 -24.34
C PRO A 63 -24.67 -6.15 -23.12
N LYS A 64 -24.79 -7.46 -23.36
CA LYS A 64 -25.06 -8.44 -22.30
C LYS A 64 -23.87 -8.46 -21.33
N LYS A 65 -24.16 -8.29 -20.03
CA LYS A 65 -23.17 -8.39 -18.95
C LYS A 65 -22.65 -9.84 -18.91
N VAL A 66 -21.44 -10.07 -19.42
CA VAL A 66 -20.75 -11.35 -19.26
C VAL A 66 -20.24 -11.39 -17.81
N VAL A 67 -20.92 -12.17 -16.97
CA VAL A 67 -20.50 -12.42 -15.59
C VAL A 67 -19.39 -13.46 -15.65
N SER A 68 -18.17 -13.07 -15.27
CA SER A 68 -17.07 -14.01 -15.12
C SER A 68 -17.39 -15.08 -14.07
N ALA A 69 -16.97 -16.31 -14.35
CA ALA A 69 -17.20 -17.48 -13.49
C ALA A 69 -16.31 -17.49 -12.23
N ASN A 70 -15.30 -16.61 -12.15
CA ASN A 70 -14.38 -16.55 -11.03
C ASN A 70 -14.95 -15.69 -9.88
N PRO A 71 -15.00 -16.18 -8.61
CA PRO A 71 -15.54 -15.42 -7.48
C PRO A 71 -14.84 -14.08 -7.24
N ALA A 72 -13.55 -13.98 -7.60
CA ALA A 72 -12.77 -12.74 -7.49
C ALA A 72 -13.31 -11.60 -8.37
N ASP A 73 -13.95 -11.93 -9.50
CA ASP A 73 -14.42 -10.93 -10.47
C ASP A 73 -15.78 -10.34 -10.08
N ARG A 74 -16.45 -10.92 -9.06
CA ARG A 74 -17.72 -10.42 -8.53
C ARG A 74 -17.59 -9.13 -7.73
N TYR A 75 -16.37 -8.78 -7.30
CA TYR A 75 -16.07 -7.54 -6.57
C TYR A 75 -15.68 -6.38 -7.48
N SER A 76 -15.58 -6.59 -8.79
CA SER A 76 -15.17 -5.56 -9.75
C SER A 76 -16.40 -4.89 -10.39
N ASN A 77 -16.74 -3.67 -9.97
CA ASN A 77 -17.63 -2.79 -10.72
C ASN A 77 -16.88 -2.12 -11.89
N ALA A 78 -16.31 -2.93 -12.77
CA ALA A 78 -15.41 -2.44 -13.82
C ALA A 78 -16.15 -1.94 -15.07
N GLY A 79 -16.70 -0.73 -15.00
CA GLY A 79 -16.91 0.11 -16.18
C GLY A 79 -15.71 1.03 -16.34
N ASN A 80 -14.97 0.91 -17.46
CA ASN A 80 -13.80 1.71 -17.87
C ASN A 80 -12.79 2.14 -16.77
N THR A 81 -12.69 1.36 -15.70
CA THR A 81 -11.84 1.66 -14.54
C THR A 81 -10.43 1.19 -14.83
N LEU A 82 -9.45 2.05 -14.55
CA LEU A 82 -8.03 1.66 -14.53
C LEU A 82 -7.87 0.40 -13.68
N ASP A 83 -6.96 -0.49 -14.04
CA ASP A 83 -6.74 -1.74 -13.29
C ASP A 83 -6.51 -1.42 -11.80
N PRO A 84 -7.31 -1.97 -10.85
CA PRO A 84 -7.20 -1.64 -9.44
C PRO A 84 -5.79 -1.85 -8.87
N TRP A 85 -5.02 -2.78 -9.43
CA TRP A 85 -3.64 -3.07 -9.02
C TRP A 85 -2.69 -1.95 -9.45
N ASP A 86 -2.81 -1.43 -10.68
CA ASP A 86 -2.04 -0.28 -11.15
C ASP A 86 -2.38 1.00 -10.38
N GLN A 87 -3.66 1.18 -10.02
CA GLN A 87 -4.09 2.33 -9.22
C GLN A 87 -3.47 2.34 -7.82
N CYS A 88 -3.18 1.18 -7.25
CA CYS A 88 -2.53 1.07 -5.93
C CYS A 88 -1.15 1.74 -5.90
N ALA A 89 -0.38 1.70 -6.99
CA ALA A 89 0.91 2.36 -7.05
C ALA A 89 0.81 3.90 -6.99
N ARG A 90 -0.34 4.46 -7.38
CA ARG A 90 -0.60 5.91 -7.46
C ARG A 90 -1.48 6.42 -6.31
N LEU A 91 -1.67 5.60 -5.28
CA LEU A 91 -2.51 5.94 -4.13
C LEU A 91 -1.94 7.16 -3.40
N GLU A 92 -2.79 8.14 -3.09
CA GLU A 92 -2.39 9.31 -2.30
C GLU A 92 -2.95 9.28 -0.87
N TYR A 93 -2.29 9.99 0.04
CA TYR A 93 -2.83 10.22 1.38
C TYR A 93 -4.09 11.08 1.31
N GLY A 94 -5.18 10.60 1.94
CA GLY A 94 -6.47 11.30 1.95
C GLY A 94 -7.34 11.13 0.68
N ALA A 95 -6.85 10.49 -0.38
CA ALA A 95 -7.63 10.19 -1.58
C ALA A 95 -8.60 9.01 -1.39
N ASP A 96 -9.51 8.81 -2.36
CA ASP A 96 -10.36 7.61 -2.39
C ASP A 96 -9.51 6.33 -2.41
N ARG A 97 -9.88 5.37 -1.57
CA ARG A 97 -9.15 4.10 -1.38
C ARG A 97 -10.00 2.87 -1.66
N SER A 98 -11.17 3.05 -2.26
CA SER A 98 -12.13 1.97 -2.51
C SER A 98 -11.51 0.84 -3.36
N PHE A 99 -10.64 1.19 -4.32
CA PHE A 99 -9.88 0.22 -5.11
C PHE A 99 -8.82 -0.52 -4.27
N ALA A 100 -8.10 0.18 -3.39
CA ALA A 100 -7.08 -0.40 -2.52
C ALA A 100 -7.70 -1.36 -1.50
N TRP A 101 -8.90 -1.06 -1.00
CA TRP A 101 -9.68 -2.01 -0.19
C TRP A 101 -9.97 -3.30 -0.96
N SER A 102 -10.47 -3.17 -2.19
CA SER A 102 -10.81 -4.32 -3.04
C SER A 102 -9.58 -5.19 -3.36
N VAL A 103 -8.43 -4.56 -3.61
CA VAL A 103 -7.15 -5.26 -3.80
C VAL A 103 -6.73 -5.97 -2.51
N ARG A 104 -6.79 -5.30 -1.37
CA ARG A 104 -6.43 -5.90 -0.07
C ARG A 104 -7.28 -7.11 0.26
N GLU A 105 -8.60 -7.03 0.05
CA GLU A 105 -9.49 -8.16 0.28
C GLU A 105 -9.16 -9.34 -0.65
N GLN A 106 -8.81 -9.09 -1.91
CA GLN A 106 -8.33 -10.13 -2.82
C GLN A 106 -7.02 -10.77 -2.32
N VAL A 107 -6.05 -9.97 -1.86
CA VAL A 107 -4.79 -10.47 -1.29
C VAL A 107 -5.05 -11.37 -0.08
N ILE A 108 -5.92 -10.93 0.84
CA ILE A 108 -6.29 -11.67 2.05
C ILE A 108 -7.00 -12.99 1.72
N ALA A 109 -7.95 -12.95 0.79
CA ALA A 109 -8.73 -14.12 0.40
C ALA A 109 -7.94 -15.12 -0.46
N THR A 110 -6.74 -14.77 -0.92
CA THR A 110 -5.96 -15.61 -1.83
C THR A 110 -5.34 -16.81 -1.10
N PRO A 111 -5.72 -18.05 -1.49
CA PRO A 111 -5.11 -19.26 -0.95
C PRO A 111 -3.64 -19.42 -1.41
N PRO A 112 -2.82 -20.24 -0.72
CA PRO A 112 -1.38 -20.35 -1.00
C PRO A 112 -0.99 -20.65 -2.46
N ASP A 113 -1.77 -21.48 -3.15
CA ASP A 113 -1.60 -21.84 -4.56
C ASP A 113 -1.87 -20.67 -5.53
N GLY A 114 -2.69 -19.70 -5.12
CA GLY A 114 -2.98 -18.49 -5.88
C GLY A 114 -2.00 -17.34 -5.65
N ARG A 115 -1.16 -17.40 -4.61
CA ARG A 115 -0.31 -16.28 -4.18
C ARG A 115 0.69 -15.83 -5.23
N GLY A 116 1.23 -16.74 -6.05
CA GLY A 116 2.17 -16.40 -7.12
C GLY A 116 1.60 -15.38 -8.12
N ARG A 117 0.33 -15.52 -8.50
CA ARG A 117 -0.32 -14.56 -9.41
C ARG A 117 -0.53 -13.19 -8.78
N ILE A 118 -0.81 -13.16 -7.47
CA ILE A 118 -0.97 -11.90 -6.74
C ILE A 118 0.38 -11.21 -6.55
N GLU A 119 1.43 -11.97 -6.23
CA GLU A 119 2.81 -11.49 -6.17
C GLU A 119 3.22 -10.83 -7.49
N GLU A 120 2.96 -11.46 -8.64
CA GLU A 120 3.27 -10.90 -9.97
C GLU A 120 2.56 -9.56 -10.22
N LYS A 121 1.27 -9.45 -9.88
CA LYS A 121 0.53 -8.18 -10.00
C LYS A 121 1.10 -7.09 -9.11
N LEU A 122 1.47 -7.42 -7.88
CA LEU A 122 2.06 -6.47 -6.94
C LEU A 122 3.47 -6.04 -7.38
N LEU A 123 4.26 -6.93 -7.97
CA LEU A 123 5.57 -6.60 -8.54
C LEU A 123 5.42 -5.69 -9.77
N SER A 124 4.40 -5.91 -10.61
CA SER A 124 4.06 -4.99 -11.69
C SER A 124 3.70 -3.60 -11.17
N ALA A 125 2.84 -3.52 -10.15
CA ALA A 125 2.49 -2.26 -9.49
C ALA A 125 3.71 -1.59 -8.82
N LEU A 126 4.61 -2.38 -8.22
CA LEU A 126 5.85 -1.88 -7.62
C LEU A 126 6.75 -1.24 -8.69
N ALA A 127 6.79 -1.78 -9.90
CA ALA A 127 7.58 -1.28 -11.03
C ALA A 127 6.92 -0.10 -11.79
N ALA A 128 5.69 0.27 -11.45
CA ALA A 128 4.98 1.35 -12.13
C ALA A 128 5.68 2.71 -11.96
N SER A 129 5.72 3.49 -13.03
CA SER A 129 6.20 4.87 -12.99
C SER A 129 5.20 5.79 -12.30
N GLY A 130 5.71 6.87 -11.69
CA GLY A 130 4.87 7.82 -10.94
C GLY A 130 4.30 7.25 -9.64
N ARG A 131 4.97 6.25 -9.07
CA ARG A 131 4.59 5.66 -7.78
C ARG A 131 4.74 6.70 -6.67
N THR A 132 3.69 6.83 -5.87
CA THR A 132 3.62 7.75 -4.73
C THR A 132 4.15 7.07 -3.47
N ASP A 133 4.45 7.84 -2.42
CA ASP A 133 4.90 7.27 -1.15
C ASP A 133 3.83 6.40 -0.50
N ALA A 134 2.55 6.81 -0.57
CA ALA A 134 1.42 6.03 -0.06
C ALA A 134 1.19 4.76 -0.87
N GLY A 135 1.34 4.83 -2.20
CA GLY A 135 1.21 3.67 -3.08
C GLY A 135 2.31 2.64 -2.87
N LEU A 136 3.56 3.09 -2.73
CA LEU A 136 4.68 2.22 -2.33
C LEU A 136 4.39 1.53 -1.00
N ALA A 137 4.00 2.29 0.03
CA ALA A 137 3.72 1.72 1.34
C ALA A 137 2.61 0.65 1.27
N PHE A 138 1.52 0.92 0.54
CA PHE A 138 0.44 -0.02 0.34
C PHE A 138 0.91 -1.28 -0.40
N VAL A 139 1.63 -1.14 -1.52
CA VAL A 139 2.14 -2.28 -2.30
C VAL A 139 3.07 -3.15 -1.45
N CYS A 140 3.99 -2.54 -0.69
CA CYS A 140 4.85 -3.28 0.23
C CYS A 140 4.07 -4.00 1.35
N GLN A 141 3.01 -3.40 1.88
CA GLN A 141 2.15 -4.06 2.86
C GLN A 141 1.44 -5.29 2.28
N MET A 142 1.01 -5.22 1.02
CA MET A 142 0.40 -6.36 0.34
C MET A 142 1.44 -7.44 0.02
N LEU A 143 2.63 -7.06 -0.44
CA LEU A 143 3.75 -7.98 -0.67
C LEU A 143 4.13 -8.70 0.62
N ALA A 144 4.10 -8.05 1.78
CA ALA A 144 4.38 -8.68 3.07
C ALA A 144 3.47 -9.90 3.37
N MET A 145 2.33 -10.04 2.70
CA MET A 145 1.38 -11.15 2.88
C MET A 145 1.60 -12.32 1.92
N VAL A 146 2.11 -12.06 0.72
CA VAL A 146 2.14 -13.04 -0.39
C VAL A 146 3.51 -13.21 -1.04
N ALA A 147 4.46 -12.32 -0.78
CA ALA A 147 5.76 -12.33 -1.42
C ALA A 147 6.58 -13.57 -1.06
N SER A 148 7.36 -13.99 -2.03
CA SER A 148 8.34 -15.06 -1.96
C SER A 148 9.74 -14.50 -2.22
N SER A 149 10.75 -15.37 -2.26
CA SER A 149 12.12 -14.99 -2.61
C SER A 149 12.22 -14.31 -3.99
N LYS A 150 11.24 -14.52 -4.88
CA LYS A 150 11.14 -13.85 -6.18
C LYS A 150 11.00 -12.33 -6.08
N SER A 151 10.43 -11.82 -5.00
CA SER A 151 10.26 -10.38 -4.79
C SER A 151 11.54 -9.69 -4.29
N VAL A 152 12.52 -10.44 -3.79
CA VAL A 152 13.73 -9.87 -3.18
C VAL A 152 14.53 -8.98 -4.13
N PRO A 153 14.79 -9.37 -5.40
CA PRO A 153 15.55 -8.52 -6.33
C PRO A 153 14.88 -7.17 -6.61
N ALA A 154 13.54 -7.10 -6.57
CA ALA A 154 12.80 -5.86 -6.78
C ALA A 154 12.75 -4.97 -5.52
N LEU A 155 12.75 -5.57 -4.33
CA LEU A 155 12.66 -4.86 -3.05
C LEU A 155 14.04 -4.44 -2.51
N ALA A 156 15.10 -5.21 -2.75
CA ALA A 156 16.43 -4.94 -2.20
C ALA A 156 17.01 -3.56 -2.58
N PRO A 157 16.86 -3.05 -3.81
CA PRO A 157 17.31 -1.70 -4.16
C PRO A 157 16.61 -0.60 -3.34
N LEU A 158 15.34 -0.81 -2.97
CA LEU A 158 14.55 0.14 -2.20
C LEU A 158 15.04 0.28 -0.75
N LEU A 159 15.75 -0.72 -0.21
CA LEU A 159 16.34 -0.61 1.13
C LEU A 159 17.41 0.48 1.23
N ARG A 160 18.00 0.93 0.11
CA ARG A 160 19.10 1.89 0.09
C ARG A 160 18.66 3.35 -0.01
N ASP A 161 17.37 3.61 -0.25
CA ASP A 161 16.81 4.95 -0.35
C ASP A 161 16.01 5.27 0.90
N ALA A 162 16.34 6.38 1.56
CA ALA A 162 15.70 6.86 2.78
C ALA A 162 14.17 7.00 2.67
N LYS A 163 13.64 7.33 1.49
CA LYS A 163 12.18 7.47 1.28
C LYS A 163 11.47 6.13 1.18
N THR A 164 12.18 5.07 0.80
CA THR A 164 11.57 3.77 0.47
C THR A 164 11.99 2.64 1.41
N ALA A 165 13.05 2.85 2.19
CA ALA A 165 13.68 1.85 3.03
C ALA A 165 12.71 1.22 4.05
N ASP A 166 11.89 2.01 4.74
CA ASP A 166 10.95 1.46 5.73
C ASP A 166 9.86 0.59 5.09
N SER A 167 9.28 1.05 3.97
CA SER A 167 8.30 0.27 3.22
C SER A 167 8.90 -1.02 2.69
N ALA A 168 10.10 -0.96 2.10
CA ALA A 168 10.81 -2.13 1.59
C ALA A 168 11.18 -3.13 2.70
N ARG A 169 11.65 -2.61 3.83
CA ARG A 169 11.97 -3.39 5.03
C ARG A 169 10.77 -4.15 5.55
N TYR A 170 9.60 -3.51 5.62
CA TYR A 170 8.36 -4.15 6.06
C TYR A 170 8.00 -5.38 5.19
N ALA A 171 8.13 -5.26 3.87
CA ALA A 171 7.87 -6.36 2.94
C ALA A 171 8.93 -7.47 3.06
N LEU A 172 10.22 -7.10 2.99
CA LEU A 172 11.34 -8.05 3.02
C LEU A 172 11.43 -8.82 4.33
N GLU A 173 11.05 -8.20 5.46
CA GLU A 173 11.06 -8.87 6.77
C GLU A 173 10.15 -10.10 6.76
N ARG A 174 9.09 -10.09 5.94
CA ARG A 174 8.13 -11.19 5.85
C ARG A 174 8.50 -12.33 4.90
N ILE A 175 9.43 -12.09 3.98
CA ILE A 175 9.83 -13.08 2.98
C ILE A 175 10.69 -14.16 3.63
N ALA A 176 10.26 -15.42 3.55
CA ALA A 176 11.09 -16.54 4.00
C ALA A 176 12.27 -16.78 3.04
N GLY A 177 13.40 -17.23 3.58
CA GLY A 177 14.58 -17.60 2.81
C GLY A 177 15.80 -16.71 3.05
N PRO A 178 17.01 -17.25 2.80
CA PRO A 178 18.28 -16.57 3.05
C PRO A 178 18.52 -15.37 2.12
N GLU A 179 17.80 -15.26 1.00
CA GLU A 179 17.94 -14.17 0.04
C GLU A 179 17.54 -12.82 0.66
N ALA A 180 16.47 -12.81 1.48
CA ALA A 180 16.05 -11.60 2.19
C ALA A 180 17.05 -11.23 3.30
N ASP A 181 17.65 -12.21 3.98
CA ASP A 181 18.71 -11.97 4.97
C ASP A 181 19.94 -11.31 4.35
N ALA A 182 20.36 -11.83 3.18
CA ALA A 182 21.43 -11.23 2.39
C ALA A 182 21.11 -9.80 1.99
N ALA A 183 19.90 -9.53 1.49
CA ALA A 183 19.48 -8.18 1.12
C ALA A 183 19.56 -7.18 2.28
N PHE A 184 19.20 -7.58 3.50
CA PHE A 184 19.34 -6.74 4.68
C PHE A 184 20.82 -6.47 5.00
N ARG A 185 21.66 -7.50 5.04
CA ARG A 185 23.11 -7.35 5.31
C ARG A 185 23.77 -6.43 4.30
N ASP A 186 23.44 -6.57 3.01
CA ASP A 186 24.02 -5.78 1.92
C ASP A 186 23.55 -4.31 1.89
N ALA A 187 22.47 -3.99 2.61
CA ALA A 187 21.93 -2.63 2.72
C ALA A 187 22.45 -1.87 3.95
N LEU A 188 22.96 -2.57 4.98
CA LEU A 188 23.51 -1.96 6.21
C LEU A 188 24.46 -0.77 5.99
N PRO A 189 25.46 -0.83 5.08
CA PRO A 189 26.42 0.26 4.92
C PRO A 189 25.82 1.50 4.22
N ALA A 190 24.67 1.37 3.55
CA ALA A 190 24.04 2.48 2.82
C ALA A 190 23.14 3.36 3.70
N LEU A 191 22.75 2.88 4.88
CA LEU A 191 21.82 3.55 5.76
C LEU A 191 22.54 4.20 6.95
N THR A 192 21.91 5.19 7.56
CA THR A 192 22.38 5.86 8.78
C THR A 192 21.21 6.14 9.72
N GLY A 193 21.53 6.44 10.99
CA GLY A 193 20.54 6.86 11.99
C GLY A 193 19.37 5.88 12.15
N ASN A 194 18.15 6.41 12.21
CA ASN A 194 16.94 5.62 12.47
C ASN A 194 16.67 4.54 11.41
N LEU A 195 17.03 4.78 10.16
CA LEU A 195 16.83 3.81 9.08
C LEU A 195 17.75 2.60 9.25
N LYS A 196 19.03 2.85 9.58
CA LYS A 196 19.97 1.77 9.89
C LYS A 196 19.53 1.00 11.13
N ALA A 197 19.11 1.69 12.18
CA ALA A 197 18.58 1.07 13.40
C ALA A 197 17.35 0.19 13.12
N GLY A 198 16.40 0.66 12.32
CA GLY A 198 15.22 -0.10 11.90
C GLY A 198 15.59 -1.36 11.11
N LEU A 199 16.53 -1.25 10.16
CA LEU A 199 17.05 -2.38 9.39
C LEU A 199 17.73 -3.44 10.27
N ILE A 200 18.53 -3.00 11.24
CA ILE A 200 19.16 -3.89 12.23
C ILE A 200 18.10 -4.60 13.09
N GLY A 201 17.05 -3.89 13.49
CA GLY A 201 15.92 -4.49 14.19
C GLY A 201 15.30 -5.63 13.39
N SER A 202 15.09 -5.43 12.09
CA SER A 202 14.58 -6.46 11.18
C SER A 202 15.49 -7.68 11.06
N ILE A 203 16.82 -7.48 11.00
CA ILE A 203 17.80 -8.57 11.05
C ILE A 203 17.62 -9.40 12.35
N GLY A 204 17.46 -8.73 13.49
CA GLY A 204 17.22 -9.39 14.78
C GLY A 204 15.87 -10.09 14.90
N VAL A 205 14.83 -9.61 14.22
CA VAL A 205 13.51 -10.30 14.13
C VAL A 205 13.62 -11.55 13.27
N ARG A 206 14.33 -11.48 12.15
CA ARG A 206 14.48 -12.60 11.22
C ARG A 206 15.39 -13.71 11.72
N GLY A 207 16.29 -13.40 12.66
CA GLY A 207 17.16 -14.40 13.23
C GLY A 207 18.44 -14.65 12.41
N ASP A 208 18.87 -13.72 11.54
CA ASP A 208 20.03 -13.93 10.68
C ASP A 208 21.35 -13.98 11.50
N ALA A 209 21.77 -15.19 11.82
CA ALA A 209 23.00 -15.44 12.56
C ALA A 209 24.26 -15.02 11.79
N ALA A 210 24.22 -14.93 10.46
CA ALA A 210 25.36 -14.46 9.66
C ALA A 210 25.65 -12.97 9.89
N ALA A 211 24.66 -12.20 10.36
CA ALA A 211 24.83 -10.78 10.67
C ALA A 211 25.58 -10.52 11.99
N LYS A 212 25.80 -11.53 12.86
CA LYS A 212 26.38 -11.33 14.20
C LYS A 212 27.70 -10.55 14.20
N SER A 213 28.61 -10.88 13.28
CA SER A 213 29.89 -10.19 13.18
C SER A 213 29.71 -8.72 12.80
N ALA A 214 28.88 -8.43 11.80
CA ALA A 214 28.62 -7.07 11.35
C ALA A 214 27.92 -6.24 12.43
N LEU A 215 26.96 -6.83 13.14
CA LEU A 215 26.24 -6.16 14.23
C LEU A 215 27.16 -5.87 15.43
N THR A 216 28.12 -6.75 15.73
CA THR A 216 29.11 -6.50 16.79
C THR A 216 29.97 -5.28 16.46
N VAL A 217 30.45 -5.20 15.20
CA VAL A 217 31.20 -4.03 14.73
C VAL A 217 30.37 -2.75 14.84
N VAL A 218 29.10 -2.78 14.42
CA VAL A 218 28.20 -1.61 14.50
C VAL A 218 27.94 -1.21 15.95
N LYS A 219 27.75 -2.17 16.86
CA LYS A 219 27.54 -1.92 18.29
C LYS A 219 28.72 -1.20 18.92
N ASP A 220 29.94 -1.60 18.58
CA ASP A 220 31.17 -1.12 19.22
C ASP A 220 31.76 0.13 18.52
N ASP A 221 31.22 0.54 17.36
CA ASP A 221 31.68 1.72 16.64
C ASP A 221 31.17 3.02 17.30
N ALA A 222 32.05 3.73 18.01
CA ALA A 222 31.75 5.00 18.66
C ALA A 222 31.25 6.10 17.70
N LYS A 223 31.51 5.99 16.39
CA LYS A 223 31.04 6.95 15.38
C LYS A 223 29.56 6.75 15.04
N GLU A 224 29.03 5.56 15.25
CA GLU A 224 27.61 5.28 15.01
C GLU A 224 26.73 5.98 16.06
N PRO A 225 25.56 6.52 15.68
CA PRO A 225 24.62 7.09 16.63
C PRO A 225 24.20 6.09 17.71
N ALA A 226 23.90 6.58 18.93
CA ALA A 226 23.48 5.73 20.04
C ALA A 226 22.32 4.80 19.68
N VAL A 227 21.31 5.31 18.96
CA VAL A 227 20.15 4.52 18.48
C VAL A 227 20.56 3.32 17.59
N VAL A 228 21.62 3.47 16.79
CA VAL A 228 22.11 2.39 15.91
C VAL A 228 22.85 1.35 16.73
N ARG A 229 23.71 1.79 17.67
CA ARG A 229 24.46 0.88 18.55
C ARG A 229 23.53 0.08 19.47
N GLU A 230 22.51 0.74 20.03
CA GLU A 230 21.48 0.11 20.85
C GLU A 230 20.66 -0.91 20.06
N ALA A 231 20.24 -0.56 18.83
CA ALA A 231 19.57 -1.51 17.95
C ALA A 231 20.45 -2.73 17.65
N ALA A 232 21.75 -2.55 17.42
CA ALA A 232 22.70 -3.64 17.20
C ALA A 232 22.85 -4.52 18.44
N ALA A 233 22.93 -3.95 19.63
CA ALA A 233 22.94 -4.70 20.89
C ALA A 233 21.67 -5.54 21.06
N HIS A 234 20.49 -4.94 20.88
CA HIS A 234 19.21 -5.66 20.97
C HIS A 234 19.08 -6.77 19.92
N ALA A 235 19.52 -6.53 18.69
CA ALA A 235 19.52 -7.55 17.66
C ALA A 235 20.44 -8.72 18.05
N LEU A 236 21.64 -8.46 18.54
CA LEU A 236 22.56 -9.51 19.04
C LEU A 236 21.95 -10.34 20.18
N ASP A 237 21.28 -9.69 21.13
CA ASP A 237 20.60 -10.37 22.23
C ASP A 237 19.50 -11.33 21.71
N ARG A 238 18.71 -10.88 20.73
CA ARG A 238 17.70 -11.72 20.06
C ARG A 238 18.35 -12.90 19.32
N LEU A 239 19.47 -12.67 18.65
CA LEU A 239 20.21 -13.72 17.93
C LEU A 239 20.93 -14.70 18.87
N ALA A 240 21.11 -14.35 20.14
CA ALA A 240 21.60 -15.24 21.17
C ALA A 240 20.47 -16.15 21.71
N THR A 241 19.27 -15.59 21.91
CA THR A 241 18.11 -16.33 22.46
C THR A 241 17.37 -17.18 21.43
N ALA A 242 17.40 -16.82 20.15
CA ALA A 242 16.76 -17.59 19.06
C ALA A 242 17.40 -18.98 18.81
N LYS A 243 18.48 -19.33 19.53
CA LYS A 243 19.17 -20.64 19.43
C LYS A 243 18.82 -21.60 20.58
N ALA A 244 17.67 -21.45 21.24
CA ALA A 244 17.16 -22.37 22.26
C ALA A 244 15.99 -23.21 21.73
#